data_AF-A0A0M6ZLT5-F1
#
_entry.id   AF-A0A0M6ZLT5-F1
#
_cell.length_a   1.000
_cell.length_b   1.000
_cell.length_c   1.000
_cell.angle_alpha   90.00
_cell.angle_beta   90.00
_cell.angle_gamma   90.00
#
_symmetry.space_group_name_H-M   'P 1'
#
loop_
_entity.id
_entity.type
_entity.pdbx_description
1 polymer ?
#
loop_
_entity_poly.entity_id
_entity_poly.type
_entity_poly.pdbx_seq_one_letter_code
_entity_poly.pdbx_strand_id
1 'polypeptide(L)'
;MCGRETAFDEASAMVKSNCSVKKQAMPSMKIPLLLLFLVFWSSAGGAQQIDPHALYERACSGCHAAHAGEFVFEVLENRENDLVSRMSHRPVSAVLETGHGGLSAAEVDVLVDLFSDISRSGRLFFRKCRICHVSAKVLARRKLVIRDGRLIGRYSDQIVSQYLMNHGRLNADEIPTMVEVLTRQITTKAETQD
;
A
#
# COMPACT_ATOMS: atom_id res chain seq x y z
N MET A 1 -32.58 46.01 -12.44
CA MET A 1 -32.08 47.23 -11.79
C MET A 1 -31.60 46.85 -10.39
N CYS A 2 -30.39 47.33 -10.02
CA CYS A 2 -29.66 47.18 -8.74
C CYS A 2 -29.27 45.75 -8.34
N GLY A 3 -28.01 45.30 -8.29
CA GLY A 3 -26.73 46.01 -8.21
C GLY A 3 -26.32 46.24 -6.75
N ARG A 4 -25.27 45.54 -6.28
CA ARG A 4 -24.29 46.08 -5.33
C ARG A 4 -23.01 45.24 -5.32
N GLU A 5 -21.95 45.91 -5.78
CA GLU A 5 -20.54 45.59 -5.70
C GLU A 5 -20.00 45.86 -4.28
N THR A 6 -18.94 45.13 -3.89
CA THR A 6 -17.72 45.60 -3.17
C THR A 6 -16.77 44.38 -3.16
N ALA A 7 -15.70 44.29 -3.94
CA ALA A 7 -14.46 45.08 -3.90
C ALA A 7 -13.88 45.16 -2.47
N PHE A 8 -12.89 44.32 -2.19
CA PHE A 8 -11.91 44.58 -1.13
C PHE A 8 -10.53 44.34 -1.71
N ASP A 9 -9.83 45.46 -1.88
CA ASP A 9 -8.49 45.64 -2.40
C ASP A 9 -7.42 45.41 -1.32
N GLU A 10 -6.23 45.15 -1.84
CA GLU A 10 -4.91 45.62 -1.36
C GLU A 10 -4.22 45.02 -0.11
N ALA A 11 -3.08 44.39 -0.44
CA ALA A 11 -1.73 44.76 -0.02
C ALA A 11 -1.26 44.50 1.43
N SER A 12 -0.31 43.56 1.54
CA SER A 12 0.87 43.70 2.41
C SER A 12 1.96 42.78 1.88
N ALA A 13 2.98 43.33 1.21
CA ALA A 13 4.17 43.94 1.80
C ALA A 13 5.27 42.90 2.06
N MET A 14 6.29 43.01 1.21
CA MET A 14 7.57 42.32 1.25
C MET A 14 8.25 42.39 2.62
N VAL A 15 8.67 41.24 3.16
CA VAL A 15 9.72 41.16 4.18
C VAL A 15 10.98 40.63 3.51
N LYS A 16 11.89 41.54 3.16
CA LYS A 16 13.29 41.23 2.82
C LYS A 16 14.04 41.02 4.13
N SER A 17 14.40 39.77 4.45
CA SER A 17 15.31 39.48 5.55
C SER A 17 16.70 39.16 4.99
N ASN A 18 17.60 40.14 5.09
CA ASN A 18 19.03 39.99 4.86
C ASN A 18 19.65 39.30 6.08
N CYS A 19 20.10 38.05 5.93
CA CYS A 19 20.89 37.38 6.96
C CYS A 19 22.36 37.36 6.51
N SER A 20 23.13 38.31 7.04
CA SER A 20 24.56 38.46 6.81
C SER A 20 25.34 37.80 7.95
N VAL A 21 26.16 36.81 7.57
CA VAL A 21 27.49 36.47 8.11
C VAL A 21 27.64 36.19 9.61
N LYS A 22 28.11 34.97 9.91
CA LYS A 22 29.24 34.77 10.85
C LYS A 22 30.02 33.51 10.45
N LYS A 23 31.16 33.69 9.79
CA LYS A 23 32.20 32.66 9.65
C LYS A 23 32.83 32.45 11.03
N GLN A 24 32.62 31.28 11.62
CA GLN A 24 33.35 30.87 12.82
C GLN A 24 34.61 30.12 12.39
N ALA A 25 35.76 30.60 12.87
CA ALA A 25 37.05 29.93 12.72
C ALA A 25 37.10 28.72 13.66
N MET A 26 37.40 27.53 13.13
CA MET A 26 37.57 26.31 13.93
C MET A 26 39.04 26.16 14.34
N PRO A 27 39.35 25.95 15.62
CA PRO A 27 40.68 25.56 16.05
C PRO A 27 40.98 24.10 15.67
N SER A 28 42.21 23.90 15.19
CA SER A 28 42.81 22.61 14.83
C SER A 28 42.97 21.74 16.07
N MET A 29 42.14 20.69 16.18
CA MET A 29 42.20 19.70 17.26
C MET A 29 42.82 18.41 16.71
N LYS A 30 44.08 18.16 17.06
CA LYS A 30 44.81 16.93 16.75
C LYS A 30 44.29 15.82 17.66
N ILE A 31 43.38 15.00 17.15
CA ILE A 31 42.89 13.81 17.85
C ILE A 31 43.90 12.67 17.63
N PRO A 32 44.47 12.08 18.70
CA PRO A 32 45.45 11.02 18.58
C PRO A 32 44.81 9.73 18.06
N LEU A 33 45.50 9.18 17.08
CA LEU A 33 45.40 7.84 16.51
C LEU A 33 45.68 6.77 17.59
N LEU A 34 44.65 6.20 18.24
CA LEU A 34 44.74 4.87 18.87
C LEU A 34 43.36 4.30 19.25
N LEU A 35 43.04 3.12 18.67
CA LEU A 35 42.19 2.05 19.22
C LEU A 35 40.73 2.37 19.61
N LEU A 36 39.81 2.38 18.64
CA LEU A 36 38.44 1.88 18.84
C LEU A 36 37.82 1.37 17.53
N PHE A 37 38.45 0.35 16.93
CA PHE A 37 37.90 -0.38 15.78
C PHE A 37 36.92 -1.46 16.28
N LEU A 38 35.88 -1.05 17.02
CA LEU A 38 34.76 -1.93 17.35
C LEU A 38 33.78 -1.86 16.18
N VAL A 39 34.03 -2.75 15.22
CA VAL A 39 33.15 -3.07 14.09
C VAL A 39 31.84 -3.61 14.68
N PHE A 40 30.91 -2.70 15.00
CA PHE A 40 29.50 -3.04 15.11
C PHE A 40 29.00 -3.32 13.69
N TRP A 41 29.27 -4.53 13.20
CA TRP A 41 28.48 -5.12 12.13
C TRP A 41 27.10 -5.41 12.73
N SER A 42 26.26 -4.39 12.76
CA SER A 42 24.82 -4.59 12.84
C SER A 42 24.43 -5.34 11.58
N SER A 43 24.28 -6.65 11.70
CA SER A 43 23.53 -7.42 10.73
C SER A 43 22.15 -6.80 10.67
N ALA A 44 21.93 -5.93 9.69
CA ALA A 44 20.60 -5.60 9.24
C ALA A 44 20.03 -6.92 8.70
N GLY A 45 19.43 -7.71 9.59
CA GLY A 45 18.51 -8.75 9.20
C GLY A 45 17.43 -8.04 8.41
N GLY A 46 17.53 -8.10 7.08
CA GLY A 46 16.50 -7.57 6.22
C GLY A 46 15.22 -8.26 6.62
N ALA A 47 14.27 -7.51 7.18
CA ALA A 47 12.93 -7.99 7.40
C ALA A 47 12.43 -8.46 6.03
N GLN A 48 12.42 -9.78 5.81
CA GLN A 48 11.98 -10.35 4.55
C GLN A 48 10.52 -9.96 4.39
N GLN A 49 10.23 -9.21 3.34
CA GLN A 49 8.88 -8.77 3.06
C GLN A 49 8.03 -9.99 2.70
N ILE A 50 7.07 -10.30 3.57
CA ILE A 50 6.14 -11.42 3.39
C ILE A 50 5.17 -11.05 2.27
N ASP A 51 5.09 -11.86 1.20
CA ASP A 51 4.08 -11.70 0.15
C ASP A 51 2.71 -12.14 0.71
N PRO A 52 1.75 -11.23 0.94
CA PRO A 52 0.49 -11.56 1.59
C PRO A 52 -0.34 -12.55 0.78
N HIS A 53 -0.25 -12.49 -0.54
CA HIS A 53 -1.00 -13.40 -1.42
C HIS A 53 -0.42 -14.82 -1.40
N ALA A 54 0.91 -14.93 -1.40
CA ALA A 54 1.58 -16.23 -1.28
C ALA A 54 1.35 -16.84 0.12
N LEU A 55 1.35 -16.00 1.16
CA LEU A 55 1.02 -16.40 2.51
C LEU A 55 -0.39 -17.00 2.58
N TYR A 56 -1.39 -16.30 2.05
CA TYR A 56 -2.77 -16.79 2.00
C TYR A 56 -2.88 -18.13 1.22
N GLU A 57 -2.27 -18.21 0.04
CA GLU A 57 -2.31 -19.40 -0.81
C GLU A 57 -1.65 -20.62 -0.13
N ARG A 58 -0.58 -20.40 0.62
CA ARG A 58 0.06 -21.48 1.39
C ARG A 58 -0.76 -21.88 2.61
N ALA A 59 -1.23 -20.92 3.40
CA ALA A 59 -1.75 -21.19 4.75
C ALA A 59 -3.28 -21.39 4.80
N CYS A 60 -4.03 -20.86 3.82
CA CYS A 60 -5.49 -20.77 3.92
C CYS A 60 -6.23 -21.50 2.79
N SER A 61 -5.75 -21.46 1.55
CA SER A 61 -6.53 -21.94 0.39
C SER A 61 -6.70 -23.46 0.30
N GLY A 62 -6.03 -24.23 1.16
CA GLY A 62 -6.27 -25.69 1.27
C GLY A 62 -7.63 -26.03 1.88
N CYS A 63 -8.19 -25.14 2.69
CA CYS A 63 -9.50 -25.32 3.35
C CYS A 63 -10.51 -24.22 3.04
N HIS A 64 -10.04 -23.04 2.62
CA HIS A 64 -10.86 -21.87 2.26
C HIS A 64 -10.86 -21.65 0.74
N ALA A 65 -11.59 -20.62 0.28
CA ALA A 65 -11.61 -20.24 -1.12
C ALA A 65 -10.18 -20.09 -1.68
N ALA A 66 -10.01 -20.42 -2.97
CA ALA A 66 -8.70 -20.41 -3.63
C ALA A 66 -7.96 -19.06 -3.57
N HIS A 67 -8.71 -17.97 -3.40
CA HIS A 67 -8.21 -16.61 -3.41
C HIS A 67 -8.79 -15.81 -2.25
N ALA A 68 -7.95 -14.95 -1.65
CA ALA A 68 -8.33 -14.15 -0.48
C ALA A 68 -9.52 -13.23 -0.73
N GLY A 69 -9.70 -12.76 -1.98
CA GLY A 69 -10.83 -11.91 -2.37
C GLY A 69 -12.17 -12.57 -2.08
N GLU A 70 -12.33 -13.79 -2.57
CA GLU A 70 -13.52 -14.62 -2.40
C GLU A 70 -13.76 -14.90 -0.91
N PHE A 71 -12.72 -15.33 -0.20
CA PHE A 71 -12.79 -15.62 1.24
C PHE A 71 -13.28 -14.42 2.06
N VAL A 72 -12.70 -13.23 1.86
CA VAL A 72 -13.06 -12.04 2.64
C VAL A 72 -14.54 -11.72 2.52
N PHE A 73 -15.11 -11.84 1.32
CA PHE A 73 -16.49 -11.44 1.12
C PHE A 73 -17.52 -12.56 1.33
N GLU A 74 -17.09 -13.82 1.36
CA GLU A 74 -17.96 -14.96 1.65
C GLU A 74 -17.98 -15.33 3.14
N VAL A 75 -16.83 -15.19 3.82
CA VAL A 75 -16.64 -15.70 5.18
C VAL A 75 -16.53 -14.59 6.22
N LEU A 76 -16.11 -13.39 5.81
CA LEU A 76 -15.94 -12.27 6.73
C LEU A 76 -17.05 -11.23 6.54
N GLU A 77 -17.29 -10.47 7.59
CA GLU A 77 -18.12 -9.28 7.57
C GLU A 77 -17.39 -8.14 8.28
N ASN A 78 -17.64 -6.92 7.81
CA ASN A 78 -17.12 -5.72 8.43
C ASN A 78 -18.11 -5.28 9.50
N ARG A 79 -17.67 -5.19 10.76
CA ARG A 79 -18.46 -4.66 11.87
C ARG A 79 -17.70 -3.50 12.50
N GLU A 80 -18.31 -2.33 12.44
CA GLU A 80 -17.71 -1.07 12.88
C GLU A 80 -16.42 -0.79 12.12
N ASN A 81 -15.28 -1.20 12.68
CA ASN A 81 -13.96 -1.05 12.10
C ASN A 81 -13.15 -2.36 12.04
N ASP A 82 -13.75 -3.48 12.43
CA ASP A 82 -13.09 -4.78 12.48
C ASP A 82 -13.66 -5.77 11.47
N LEU A 83 -12.76 -6.59 10.92
CA LEU A 83 -13.16 -7.80 10.22
C LEU A 83 -13.44 -8.90 11.21
N VAL A 84 -14.66 -9.41 11.19
CA VAL A 84 -15.09 -10.54 12.02
C VAL A 84 -15.49 -11.72 11.15
N SER A 85 -15.30 -12.93 11.68
CA SER A 85 -15.84 -14.13 11.04
C SER A 85 -17.37 -14.10 11.12
N ARG A 86 -18.06 -14.34 10.01
CA ARG A 86 -19.52 -14.51 9.98
C ARG A 86 -20.01 -15.68 10.83
N MET A 87 -19.18 -16.71 10.96
CA MET A 87 -19.54 -17.96 11.65
C MET A 87 -19.35 -17.85 13.17
N SER A 88 -18.21 -17.34 13.62
CA SER A 88 -17.89 -17.28 15.05
C SER A 88 -18.21 -15.92 15.68
N HIS A 89 -18.46 -14.89 14.87
CA HIS A 89 -18.58 -13.49 15.29
C HIS A 89 -17.36 -12.95 16.06
N ARG A 90 -16.21 -13.64 15.98
CA ARG A 90 -14.96 -13.20 16.59
C ARG A 90 -14.13 -12.38 15.60
N PRO A 91 -13.34 -11.40 16.08
CA PRO A 91 -12.34 -10.71 15.26
C PRO A 91 -11.41 -11.70 14.56
N VAL A 92 -11.06 -11.42 13.31
CA VAL A 92 -10.21 -12.31 12.50
C VAL A 92 -8.85 -12.51 13.14
N SER A 93 -8.23 -11.44 13.66
CA SER A 93 -6.97 -11.53 14.42
C SER A 93 -7.06 -12.54 15.55
N ALA A 94 -8.09 -12.42 16.41
CA ALA A 94 -8.31 -13.32 17.53
C ALA A 94 -8.59 -14.78 17.11
N VAL A 95 -9.10 -15.03 15.90
CA VAL A 95 -9.22 -16.39 15.36
C VAL A 95 -7.85 -16.92 14.92
N LEU A 96 -7.09 -16.13 14.18
CA LEU A 96 -5.76 -16.54 13.68
C LEU A 96 -4.75 -16.75 14.82
N GLU A 97 -4.78 -15.89 15.85
CA GLU A 97 -3.94 -15.98 17.05
C GLU A 97 -4.16 -17.26 17.87
N THR A 98 -5.28 -17.97 17.69
CA THR A 98 -5.49 -19.28 18.34
C THR A 98 -4.74 -20.42 17.66
N GLY A 99 -3.94 -20.13 16.63
CA GLY A 99 -3.16 -21.10 15.86
C GLY A 99 -3.86 -21.58 14.58
N HIS A 100 -5.01 -21.00 14.22
CA HIS A 100 -5.71 -21.32 12.98
C HIS A 100 -4.84 -20.96 11.77
N GLY A 101 -4.51 -21.96 10.94
CA GLY A 101 -3.61 -21.79 9.80
C GLY A 101 -2.11 -21.89 10.14
N GLY A 102 -1.74 -22.12 11.40
CA GLY A 102 -0.35 -22.34 11.82
C GLY A 102 0.56 -21.13 11.58
N LEU A 103 0.01 -19.93 11.71
CA LEU A 103 0.68 -18.66 11.39
C LEU A 103 1.49 -18.15 12.59
N SER A 104 2.64 -17.53 12.30
CA SER A 104 3.34 -16.67 13.26
C SER A 104 2.60 -15.34 13.46
N ALA A 105 2.89 -14.62 14.54
CA ALA A 105 2.27 -13.32 14.82
C ALA A 105 2.45 -12.32 13.66
N ALA A 106 3.66 -12.24 13.09
CA ALA A 106 3.93 -11.36 11.94
C ALA A 106 3.13 -11.74 10.68
N GLU A 107 2.87 -13.04 10.46
CA GLU A 107 2.04 -13.51 9.35
C GLU A 107 0.55 -13.23 9.60
N VAL A 108 0.10 -13.28 10.85
CA VAL A 108 -1.27 -12.86 11.22
C VAL A 108 -1.49 -11.40 10.85
N ASP A 109 -0.58 -10.51 11.23
CA ASP A 109 -0.67 -9.08 10.92
C ASP A 109 -0.77 -8.85 9.39
N VAL A 110 0.10 -9.51 8.63
CA VAL A 110 0.11 -9.43 7.16
C VAL A 110 -1.21 -9.89 6.53
N LEU A 111 -1.82 -10.96 7.06
CA LEU A 111 -3.11 -11.44 6.55
C LEU A 111 -4.27 -10.53 6.95
N VAL A 112 -4.27 -10.01 8.18
CA VAL A 112 -5.29 -9.06 8.63
C VAL A 112 -5.27 -7.79 7.77
N ASP A 113 -4.07 -7.28 7.45
CA ASP A 113 -3.90 -6.13 6.55
C ASP A 113 -4.42 -6.45 5.14
N LEU A 114 -4.04 -7.60 4.57
CA LEU A 114 -4.53 -8.05 3.27
C LEU A 114 -6.06 -8.12 3.24
N PHE A 115 -6.69 -8.72 4.26
CA PHE A 115 -8.13 -8.86 4.32
C PHE A 115 -8.83 -7.51 4.45
N SER A 116 -8.27 -6.61 5.25
CA SER A 116 -8.76 -5.24 5.43
C SER A 116 -8.70 -4.46 4.12
N ASP A 117 -7.59 -4.55 3.38
CA ASP A 117 -7.43 -3.95 2.06
C ASP A 117 -8.43 -4.46 1.03
N ILE A 118 -8.67 -5.77 1.03
CA ILE A 118 -9.66 -6.41 0.17
C ILE A 118 -11.05 -5.91 0.52
N SER A 119 -11.40 -5.89 1.81
CA SER A 119 -12.69 -5.40 2.30
C SER A 119 -12.94 -3.94 1.93
N ARG A 120 -11.97 -3.05 2.18
CA ARG A 120 -12.05 -1.61 1.86
C ARG A 120 -12.18 -1.33 0.37
N SER A 121 -11.58 -2.16 -0.49
CA SER A 121 -11.77 -2.04 -1.95
C SER A 121 -13.20 -2.32 -2.40
N GLY A 122 -14.02 -2.90 -1.51
CA GLY A 122 -15.41 -3.19 -1.73
C GLY A 122 -15.63 -4.05 -2.97
N ARG A 123 -14.82 -5.08 -3.25
CA ARG A 123 -14.92 -5.95 -4.46
C ARG A 123 -14.86 -5.22 -5.80
N LEU A 124 -14.29 -4.01 -5.90
CA LEU A 124 -14.37 -3.22 -7.13
C LEU A 124 -13.81 -3.98 -8.35
N PHE A 125 -12.63 -4.60 -8.22
CA PHE A 125 -12.04 -5.41 -9.29
C PHE A 125 -12.95 -6.59 -9.70
N PHE A 126 -13.49 -7.31 -8.71
CA PHE A 126 -14.36 -8.45 -8.96
C PHE A 126 -15.64 -8.05 -9.72
N ARG A 127 -16.24 -6.90 -9.36
CA ARG A 127 -17.46 -6.42 -10.01
C ARG A 127 -17.25 -5.90 -11.43
N LYS A 128 -16.16 -5.18 -11.66
CA LYS A 128 -15.98 -4.38 -12.88
C LYS A 128 -14.99 -4.99 -13.87
N CYS A 129 -13.97 -5.69 -13.37
CA CYS A 129 -12.82 -6.14 -14.17
C CYS A 129 -12.82 -7.65 -14.43
N ARG A 130 -13.50 -8.46 -13.60
CA ARG A 130 -13.44 -9.93 -13.66
C ARG A 130 -13.93 -10.54 -14.98
N ILE A 131 -14.78 -9.83 -15.70
CA ILE A 131 -15.33 -10.28 -16.99
C ILE A 131 -14.19 -10.51 -18.02
N CYS A 132 -13.14 -9.70 -17.96
CA CYS A 132 -12.00 -9.78 -18.88
C CYS A 132 -10.70 -10.19 -18.21
N HIS A 133 -10.60 -10.05 -16.88
CA HIS A 133 -9.38 -10.32 -16.13
C HIS A 133 -9.62 -11.33 -15.01
N VAL A 134 -8.82 -12.38 -14.98
CA VAL A 134 -8.95 -13.43 -13.96
C VAL A 134 -8.65 -12.91 -12.56
N SER A 135 -7.56 -12.14 -12.38
CA SER A 135 -7.20 -11.58 -11.07
C SER A 135 -6.42 -10.28 -11.16
N ALA A 136 -6.60 -9.44 -10.13
CA ALA A 136 -5.85 -8.19 -9.98
C ALA A 136 -4.35 -8.45 -9.85
N LYS A 137 -3.98 -9.48 -9.06
CA LYS A 137 -2.60 -9.93 -8.86
C LYS A 137 -1.91 -10.24 -10.19
N VAL A 138 -2.53 -11.08 -11.01
CA VAL A 138 -1.95 -11.51 -12.30
C VAL A 138 -1.87 -10.34 -13.27
N LEU A 139 -2.91 -9.52 -13.37
CA LEU A 139 -2.92 -8.34 -14.23
C LEU A 139 -1.78 -7.38 -13.83
N ALA A 140 -1.74 -6.98 -12.56
CA ALA A 140 -0.79 -5.99 -12.07
C ALA A 140 0.66 -6.48 -12.20
N ARG A 141 0.96 -7.68 -11.68
CA ARG A 141 2.34 -8.20 -11.67
C ARG A 141 2.88 -8.48 -13.08
N ARG A 142 2.02 -8.84 -14.04
CA ARG A 142 2.47 -9.13 -15.42
C ARG A 142 2.48 -7.94 -16.35
N LYS A 143 1.52 -7.02 -16.22
CA LYS A 143 1.26 -5.98 -17.23
C LYS A 143 1.57 -4.57 -16.77
N LEU A 144 1.76 -4.36 -15.47
CA LEU A 144 1.97 -3.03 -14.90
C LEU A 144 3.35 -2.93 -14.24
N VAL A 145 3.78 -1.69 -14.06
CA VAL A 145 5.01 -1.32 -13.35
C VAL A 145 4.82 0.06 -12.73
N ILE A 146 5.54 0.35 -11.66
CA ILE A 146 5.62 1.69 -11.09
C ILE A 146 6.88 2.35 -11.65
N ARG A 147 6.75 3.50 -12.31
CA ARG A 147 7.87 4.35 -12.74
C ARG A 147 7.55 5.79 -12.33
N ASP A 148 8.53 6.47 -11.75
CA ASP A 148 8.41 7.86 -11.27
C ASP A 148 7.18 8.07 -10.34
N GLY A 149 6.91 7.08 -9.47
CA GLY A 149 5.77 7.09 -8.55
C GLY A 149 4.40 6.87 -9.21
N ARG A 150 4.35 6.54 -10.50
CA ARG A 150 3.11 6.36 -11.26
C ARG A 150 2.92 4.92 -11.71
N LEU A 151 1.71 4.41 -11.57
CA LEU A 151 1.31 3.12 -12.12
C LEU A 151 1.10 3.24 -13.63
N ILE A 152 1.93 2.54 -14.40
CA ILE A 152 1.91 2.58 -15.87
C ILE A 152 1.87 1.16 -16.46
N GLY A 153 1.41 1.06 -17.72
CA GLY A 153 1.50 -0.16 -18.50
C GLY A 153 2.96 -0.48 -18.84
N ARG A 154 3.41 -1.71 -18.52
CA ARG A 154 4.79 -2.16 -18.69
C ARG A 154 5.30 -2.08 -20.13
N TYR A 155 4.41 -2.32 -21.09
CA TYR A 155 4.73 -2.45 -22.53
C TYR A 155 4.16 -1.31 -23.38
N SER A 156 3.29 -0.47 -22.82
CA SER A 156 2.62 0.62 -23.54
C SER A 156 3.02 2.00 -23.03
N ASP A 157 3.69 2.06 -21.88
CA ASP A 157 3.99 3.29 -21.12
C ASP A 157 2.77 4.17 -20.80
N GLN A 158 1.57 3.62 -20.96
CA GLN A 158 0.33 4.33 -20.72
C GLN A 158 0.07 4.46 -19.21
N ILE A 159 -0.28 5.67 -18.77
CA ILE A 159 -0.66 5.93 -17.38
C ILE A 159 -1.99 5.25 -17.07
N VAL A 160 -2.01 4.37 -16.07
CA VAL A 160 -3.17 3.52 -15.77
C VAL A 160 -4.39 4.35 -15.37
N SER A 161 -4.22 5.40 -14.56
CA SER A 161 -5.35 6.25 -14.15
C SER A 161 -6.07 6.91 -15.34
N GLN A 162 -5.32 7.30 -16.37
CA GLN A 162 -5.89 7.88 -17.60
C GLN A 162 -6.54 6.80 -18.47
N TYR A 163 -5.91 5.63 -18.58
CA TYR A 163 -6.48 4.50 -19.31
C TYR A 163 -7.85 4.08 -18.74
N LEU A 164 -7.96 4.03 -17.41
CA LEU A 164 -9.18 3.63 -16.70
C LEU A 164 -10.35 4.61 -16.88
N MET A 165 -10.12 5.85 -17.32
CA MET A 165 -11.21 6.78 -17.68
C MET A 165 -12.09 6.23 -18.81
N ASN A 166 -11.52 5.37 -19.67
CA ASN A 166 -12.20 4.80 -20.83
C ASN A 166 -12.23 3.26 -20.80
N HIS A 167 -11.80 2.63 -19.70
CA HIS A 167 -11.71 1.17 -19.58
C HIS A 167 -12.26 0.67 -18.25
N GLY A 168 -12.90 -0.51 -18.27
CA GLY A 168 -13.41 -1.16 -17.05
C GLY A 168 -14.71 -0.56 -16.49
N ARG A 169 -15.32 0.42 -17.18
CA ARG A 169 -16.60 1.06 -16.78
C ARG A 169 -16.54 1.59 -15.34
N LEU A 170 -15.42 2.24 -15.02
CA LEU A 170 -15.21 2.89 -13.73
C LEU A 170 -15.67 4.33 -13.80
N ASN A 171 -16.26 4.81 -12.71
CA ASN A 171 -16.58 6.21 -12.53
C ASN A 171 -15.34 6.97 -12.01
N ALA A 172 -15.36 8.32 -12.07
CA ALA A 172 -14.21 9.14 -11.69
C ALA A 172 -13.75 8.93 -10.23
N ASP A 173 -14.69 8.64 -9.33
CA ASP A 173 -14.48 8.32 -7.91
C ASP A 173 -13.97 6.89 -7.67
N GLU A 174 -14.24 5.95 -8.58
CA GLU A 174 -13.78 4.57 -8.50
C GLU A 174 -12.32 4.39 -8.99
N ILE A 175 -11.85 5.27 -9.87
CA ILE A 175 -10.51 5.18 -10.48
C ILE A 175 -9.38 5.21 -9.43
N PRO A 176 -9.34 6.15 -8.46
CA PRO A 176 -8.29 6.16 -7.43
C PRO A 176 -8.23 4.84 -6.65
N THR A 177 -9.38 4.30 -6.24
CA THR A 177 -9.48 3.01 -5.55
C THR A 177 -8.94 1.87 -6.41
N MET A 178 -9.24 1.84 -7.71
CA MET A 178 -8.70 0.81 -8.60
C MET A 178 -7.18 0.93 -8.78
N VAL A 179 -6.66 2.16 -8.93
CA VAL A 179 -5.22 2.40 -9.01
C VAL A 179 -4.52 1.93 -7.75
N GLU A 180 -5.10 2.21 -6.58
CA GLU A 180 -4.58 1.76 -5.29
C GLU A 180 -4.56 0.23 -5.21
N VAL A 181 -5.67 -0.44 -5.52
CA VAL A 181 -5.77 -1.91 -5.56
C VAL A 181 -4.65 -2.50 -6.42
N LEU A 182 -4.48 -2.02 -7.66
CA LEU A 182 -3.47 -2.52 -8.59
C LEU A 182 -2.04 -2.20 -8.13
N THR A 183 -1.82 -1.04 -7.52
CA THR A 183 -0.51 -0.65 -6.97
C THR A 183 -0.08 -1.60 -5.86
N ARG A 184 -0.98 -1.92 -4.92
CA ARG A 184 -0.70 -2.86 -3.82
C ARG A 184 -0.28 -4.24 -4.30
N GLN A 185 -0.86 -4.72 -5.41
CA GLN A 185 -0.47 -6.02 -5.99
C GLN A 185 0.99 -6.07 -6.46
N ILE A 186 1.60 -4.92 -6.75
CA ILE A 186 2.98 -4.78 -7.20
C ILE A 186 3.91 -4.58 -6.01
N THR A 187 3.55 -3.67 -5.11
CA THR A 187 4.42 -3.29 -3.97
C THR A 187 4.49 -4.36 -2.89
N THR A 188 3.52 -5.26 -2.80
CA THR A 188 3.51 -6.40 -1.84
C THR A 188 4.17 -7.66 -2.39
N LYS A 189 4.76 -7.62 -3.59
CA LYS A 189 5.49 -8.75 -4.15
C LYS A 189 6.77 -8.94 -3.34
N ALA A 190 7.01 -10.15 -2.81
CA ALA A 190 8.34 -10.49 -2.32
C ALA A 190 9.34 -10.39 -3.49
N GLU A 191 10.46 -9.71 -3.26
CA GLU A 191 11.58 -9.75 -4.20
C GLU A 191 12.07 -11.20 -4.25
N THR A 192 11.76 -11.89 -5.34
CA THR A 192 12.47 -13.12 -5.68
C THR A 192 13.92 -12.72 -5.93
N GLN A 193 14.80 -13.07 -4.99
CA GLN A 193 16.24 -13.18 -5.25
C GLN A 193 16.40 -14.32 -6.26
N ASP A 194 16.47 -13.95 -7.54
CA ASP A 194 16.84 -14.85 -8.64
C ASP A 194 18.35 -15.19 -8.57
#